data_AF-A0A2W4KIS3-F1
#
_entry.id   AF-A0A2W4KIS3-F1
#
_cell.length_a   1.000
_cell.length_b   1.000
_cell.length_c   1.000
_cell.angle_alpha   90.00
_cell.angle_beta   90.00
_cell.angle_gamma   90.00
#
_symmetry.space_group_name_H-M   'P 1'
#
loop_
_entity.id
_entity.type
_entity.pdbx_description
1 polymer ?
#
loop_
_entity_poly.entity_id
_entity_poly.type
_entity_poly.pdbx_seq_one_letter_code
_entity_poly.pdbx_strand_id
1 'polypeptide(L)' 'MAPAHPAAEELRRDMCAHVTTVVEEELARLRRRRPELSAAALRDIEETLWRTVDRLLLTPMRRLDRHYDRARQLFDLA' A
#
# COMPACT_ATOMS: atom_id res chain seq x y z
N MET A 1 -11.71 20.08 4.40
CA MET A 1 -10.56 19.16 4.31
C MET A 1 -9.43 19.91 3.65
N ALA A 2 -8.27 20.05 4.30
CA ALA A 2 -7.08 20.58 3.62
C ALA A 2 -6.62 19.57 2.54
N PRO A 3 -6.13 20.02 1.38
CA PRO A 3 -5.59 19.12 0.37
C PRO A 3 -4.32 18.45 0.89
N ALA A 4 -4.18 17.15 0.64
CA ALA A 4 -2.96 16.41 0.95
C ALA A 4 -1.76 17.04 0.21
N HIS A 5 -0.61 17.11 0.88
CA HIS A 5 0.61 17.65 0.30
C HIS A 5 1.00 16.90 -1.00
N PRO A 6 1.31 17.58 -2.12
CA PRO A 6 1.52 16.94 -3.42
C PRO A 6 2.62 15.86 -3.40
N ALA A 7 3.73 16.10 -2.69
CA ALA A 7 4.80 15.12 -2.55
C ALA A 7 4.39 13.86 -1.75
N ALA A 8 3.44 13.99 -0.82
CA ALA A 8 2.95 12.86 -0.04
C ALA A 8 1.99 12.00 -0.89
N GLU A 9 1.17 12.64 -1.71
CA GLU A 9 0.30 11.97 -2.68
C GLU A 9 1.10 11.26 -3.78
N GLU A 10 2.22 11.85 -4.24
CA GLU A 10 3.16 11.22 -5.16
C GLU A 10 3.83 9.99 -4.54
N LEU A 11 4.41 10.14 -3.34
CA LEU A 11 4.99 9.02 -2.59
C LEU A 11 3.97 7.89 -2.37
N ARG A 12 2.71 8.23 -2.05
CA ARG A 12 1.64 7.25 -1.87
C ARG A 12 1.34 6.48 -3.15
N ARG A 13 1.31 7.16 -4.31
CA ARG A 13 1.08 6.52 -5.61
C ARG A 13 2.24 5.60 -5.99
N ASP A 14 3.46 6.09 -5.86
CA ASP A 14 4.67 5.31 -6.18
C ASP A 14 4.74 4.04 -5.31
N MET A 15 4.47 4.19 -4.02
CA MET A 15 4.44 3.08 -3.08
C MET A 15 3.33 2.07 -3.41
N CYS A 16 2.11 2.54 -3.74
CA CYS A 16 1.02 1.67 -4.20
C CYS A 16 1.39 0.92 -5.49
N ALA A 17 1.99 1.61 -6.46
CA ALA A 17 2.40 1.02 -7.73
C ALA A 17 3.46 -0.06 -7.50
N HIS A 18 4.51 0.27 -6.74
CA HIS A 18 5.58 -0.67 -6.41
C HIS A 18 5.06 -1.93 -5.70
N VAL A 19 4.19 -1.77 -4.70
CA VAL A 19 3.65 -2.92 -3.96
C VAL A 19 2.75 -3.78 -4.82
N THR A 20 1.96 -3.18 -5.71
CA THR A 20 1.15 -3.92 -6.70
C THR A 20 2.04 -4.84 -7.53
N THR A 21 3.12 -4.29 -8.09
CA THR A 21 4.09 -5.06 -8.87
C THR A 21 4.70 -6.20 -8.06
N VAL A 22 5.14 -5.95 -6.82
CA VAL A 22 5.71 -6.99 -5.96
C VAL A 22 4.71 -8.11 -5.68
N VAL A 23 3.45 -7.77 -5.33
CA VAL A 23 2.41 -8.76 -5.06
C VAL A 23 2.13 -9.62 -6.30
N GLU A 24 2.02 -9.01 -7.47
CA GLU A 24 1.81 -9.72 -8.73
C GLU A 24 2.96 -10.67 -9.07
N GLU A 25 4.21 -10.21 -8.90
CA GLU A 25 5.39 -11.04 -9.13
C GLU A 25 5.46 -12.22 -8.16
N GLU A 26 5.17 -12.00 -6.88
CA GLU A 26 5.18 -13.08 -5.88
C GLU A 26 4.06 -14.09 -6.14
N LEU A 27 2.86 -13.64 -6.51
CA LEU A 27 1.77 -14.54 -6.88
C LEU A 27 2.11 -15.33 -8.15
N ALA A 28 2.75 -14.71 -9.14
CA ALA A 28 3.23 -15.40 -10.34
C ALA A 28 4.33 -16.42 -10.01
N ARG A 29 5.29 -16.06 -9.14
CA ARG A 29 6.32 -16.98 -8.63
C ARG A 29 5.70 -18.17 -7.90
N LEU A 30 4.69 -17.91 -7.05
CA LEU A 30 3.97 -18.94 -6.31
C LEU A 30 3.22 -19.89 -7.24
N ARG A 31 2.49 -19.37 -8.24
CA ARG A 31 1.79 -20.18 -9.25
C ARG A 31 2.73 -21.13 -10.00
N ARG A 32 3.95 -20.68 -10.33
CA ARG A 32 4.96 -21.52 -11.00
C ARG A 32 5.54 -22.59 -10.08
N ARG A 33 5.79 -22.26 -8.81
CA ARG A 33 6.43 -23.18 -7.85
C ARG A 33 5.46 -24.18 -7.23
N ARG A 34 4.18 -23.83 -7.16
CA ARG A 34 3.13 -24.60 -6.49
C ARG A 34 1.90 -24.75 -7.41
N PRO A 35 2.04 -25.41 -8.58
CA PRO A 35 0.96 -25.55 -9.55
C PRO A 35 -0.23 -26.37 -9.03
N GLU A 36 -0.04 -27.12 -7.95
CA GLU A 36 -1.09 -27.88 -7.28
C GLU A 36 -2.05 -27.02 -6.44
N LEU A 37 -1.72 -25.74 -6.20
CA LEU A 37 -2.61 -24.83 -5.50
C LEU A 37 -3.85 -24.55 -6.34
N SER A 38 -5.02 -24.70 -5.71
CA SER A 38 -6.27 -24.33 -6.35
C SER A 38 -6.35 -22.82 -6.57
N ALA A 39 -7.15 -22.41 -7.56
CA ALA A 39 -7.46 -21.00 -7.79
C ALA A 39 -8.15 -20.32 -6.58
N ALA A 40 -8.77 -21.11 -5.69
CA ALA A 40 -9.31 -20.60 -4.43
C ALA A 40 -8.19 -20.29 -3.43
N ALA A 41 -7.27 -21.23 -3.22
CA ALA A 41 -6.13 -21.03 -2.32
C ALA A 41 -5.23 -19.86 -2.75
N LEU A 42 -5.00 -19.69 -4.06
CA LEU A 42 -4.25 -18.55 -4.59
C LEU A 42 -4.94 -17.20 -4.31
N ARG A 43 -6.28 -17.17 -4.37
CA ARG A 43 -7.06 -15.97 -4.05
C ARG A 43 -7.03 -15.64 -2.56
N ASP A 44 -7.13 -16.64 -1.70
CA ASP A 44 -7.03 -16.44 -0.24
C ASP A 44 -5.65 -15.89 0.16
N ILE A 45 -4.59 -16.36 -0.50
CA ILE A 45 -3.22 -15.85 -0.31
C ILE A 45 -3.11 -14.41 -0.80
N GLU A 46 -3.61 -14.11 -2.01
CA GLU A 46 -3.65 -12.75 -2.56
C GLU A 46 -4.40 -11.78 -1.64
N GLU A 47 -5.58 -12.16 -1.14
CA GLU A 47 -6.34 -11.34 -0.20
C GLU A 47 -5.58 -11.11 1.11
N THR A 48 -4.93 -12.14 1.64
CA THR A 48 -4.13 -12.05 2.87
C THR A 48 -2.92 -11.13 2.68
N LEU A 49 -2.26 -11.19 1.52
CA LEU A 49 -1.17 -10.28 1.16
C LEU A 49 -1.66 -8.84 1.12
N TRP A 50 -2.76 -8.57 0.42
CA TRP A 50 -3.33 -7.23 0.33
C TRP A 50 -3.78 -6.67 1.67
N ARG A 51 -4.42 -7.48 2.53
CA ARG A 51 -4.74 -7.06 3.90
C ARG A 51 -3.49 -6.71 4.71
N THR A 52 -2.41 -7.46 4.52
CA THR A 52 -1.13 -7.21 5.18
C THR A 52 -0.49 -5.91 4.69
N VAL A 53 -0.48 -5.68 3.38
CA VAL A 53 -0.02 -4.44 2.75
C VAL A 53 -0.81 -3.24 3.27
N ASP A 54 -2.15 -3.33 3.29
CA ASP A 54 -2.97 -2.23 3.76
C ASP A 54 -2.71 -1.91 5.24
N ARG A 55 -2.57 -2.94 6.08
CA ARG A 55 -2.30 -2.77 7.51
C ARG A 55 -0.91 -2.21 7.80
N LEU A 56 0.11 -2.71 7.12
CA LEU A 56 1.51 -2.39 7.44
C LEU A 56 2.04 -1.16 6.71
N LEU A 57 1.43 -0.78 5.59
CA LEU A 57 1.96 0.27 4.73
C LEU A 57 0.93 1.39 4.50
N LEU A 58 -0.21 1.05 3.88
CA LEU A 58 -1.16 2.08 3.41
C LEU A 58 -1.86 2.79 4.57
N THR A 59 -2.26 2.06 5.61
CA THR A 59 -2.90 2.64 6.80
C THR A 59 -1.95 3.59 7.56
N PRO A 60 -0.69 3.21 7.86
CA PRO A 60 0.30 4.13 8.41
C PRO A 60 0.55 5.37 7.54
N MET A 61 0.66 5.22 6.22
CA MET A 61 0.83 6.35 5.31
C MET A 61 -0.31 7.37 5.42
N ARG A 62 -1.57 6.91 5.42
CA ARG A 62 -2.74 7.81 5.63
C ARG A 62 -2.74 8.49 7.00
N ARG A 63 -2.04 7.94 7.99
CA ARG A 63 -1.85 8.60 9.30
C ARG A 63 -0.73 9.63 9.23
N LEU A 64 0.38 9.32 8.57
CA LEU A 64 1.48 10.25 8.34
C LEU A 64 1.02 11.49 7.59
N ASP A 65 0.19 11.35 6.55
CA ASP A 65 -0.40 12.49 5.83
C ASP A 65 -1.17 13.42 6.77
N ARG A 66 -2.02 12.84 7.64
CA ARG A 66 -2.79 13.61 8.63
C ARG A 66 -1.90 14.28 9.69
N HIS A 67 -0.81 13.63 10.08
CA HIS A 67 0.15 14.21 11.02
C HIS A 67 0.94 15.35 10.37
N TYR A 68 1.33 15.21 9.10
CA TYR A 68 2.00 16.25 8.34
C TYR A 68 1.09 17.47 8.14
N ASP A 69 -0.16 17.25 7.72
CA ASP A 69 -1.15 18.32 7.58
C ASP A 69 -1.39 19.05 8.90
N ARG A 70 -1.46 18.30 10.01
CA ARG A 70 -1.63 18.87 11.35
C ARG A 70 -0.39 19.64 11.82
N ALA A 71 0.80 19.14 11.54
CA ALA A 71 2.04 19.87 11.83
C ALA A 71 2.11 21.16 11.01
N ARG A 72 1.77 21.12 9.72
CA ARG A 72 1.71 22.30 8.84
C ARG A 72 0.76 23.37 9.38
N GLN A 73 -0.44 22.97 9.82
CA GLN A 73 -1.43 23.86 10.45
C GLN A 73 -0.94 24.46 11.77
N LEU A 74 -0.20 23.70 12.58
CA LEU A 74 0.29 24.17 13.89
C LEU A 74 1.49 25.11 13.77
N PHE A 75 2.31 24.97 12.73
CA PHE A 75 3.55 25.74 12.54
C PHE A 75 3.44 26.84 11.47
N ASP A 76 2.25 27.08 10.90
CA ASP A 76 2.01 28.09 9.85
C ASP A 76 3.00 27.99 8.67
N LEU A 77 3.44 26.75 8.38
CA LEU A 77 4.36 26.47 7.28
C LEU A 77 3.56 26.59 5.97
N ALA A 78 3.81 27.68 5.24
CA ALA A 78 3.18 28.00 3.96
C ALA A 78 3.45 26.91 2.91
#